data_AF-A0A9J5ZZC5-F1
#
_entry.id   AF-A0A9J5ZZC5-F1
#
_cell.length_a   1.000
_cell.length_b   1.000
_cell.length_c   1.000
_cell.angle_alpha   90.00
_cell.angle_beta   90.00
_cell.angle_gamma   90.00
#
_symmetry.space_group_name_H-M   'P 1'
#
loop_
_entity.id
_entity.type
_entity.pdbx_description
1 polymer ?
#
loop_
_entity_poly.entity_id
_entity_poly.type
_entity_poly.pdbx_seq_one_letter_code
_entity_poly.pdbx_strand_id
1 'polypeptide(L)'
;MSPQPPQPPHLHKKPTSFPDVIFTAFSLFVIFSSSNPTTSLLRKFTPLVSFPLNPRRFLRIPTMSNPSPSNLRNPIHHFPNPQSLSDWLKPRMPSDSFAAWGVKPGTKNVSNLWLELSEGETLLADSTPPVRTVEVMVVKVIGKDNKVLVESHQELSDGAVRHRCRPLSEKMKPGETVEDAVFRAVKEELGSVLGGSFGELRENGIVKILPNSYSKKVEERVSASYPGLPACYVLHTVEAAVDGLPEEEFCTEETDEYGDSSERMVADGAVSCKKHYWKWVDADSL
;
A
#
# COMPACT_ATOMS: atom_id res chain seq x y z
N MET A 1 34.66 -59.83 12.58
CA MET A 1 33.40 -59.22 12.11
C MET A 1 32.93 -58.28 13.19
N SER A 2 33.15 -56.98 12.99
CA SER A 2 32.73 -55.92 13.92
C SER A 2 31.51 -55.21 13.33
N PRO A 3 30.47 -54.88 14.11
CA PRO A 3 29.27 -54.24 13.59
C PRO A 3 29.48 -52.74 13.37
N GLN A 4 28.87 -52.23 12.30
CA GLN A 4 28.86 -50.84 11.87
C GLN A 4 27.90 -50.01 12.75
N PRO A 5 28.23 -48.74 13.09
CA PRO A 5 27.36 -47.90 13.93
C PRO A 5 26.13 -47.36 13.16
N PRO A 6 25.02 -47.07 13.85
CA PRO A 6 23.77 -46.63 13.22
C PRO A 6 23.82 -45.15 12.78
N GLN A 7 23.20 -44.86 11.63
CA GLN A 7 22.96 -43.49 11.15
C GLN A 7 21.90 -42.76 11.99
N PRO A 8 22.00 -41.43 12.16
CA PRO A 8 21.01 -40.63 12.87
C PRO A 8 19.75 -40.37 12.02
N PRO A 9 18.57 -40.18 12.64
CA PRO A 9 17.32 -40.01 11.90
C PRO A 9 17.21 -38.61 11.28
N HIS A 10 16.73 -38.58 10.03
CA HIS A 10 16.36 -37.36 9.30
C HIS A 10 15.25 -36.60 10.02
N LEU A 11 15.60 -35.41 10.54
CA LEU A 11 14.63 -34.43 11.05
C LEU A 11 13.96 -33.72 9.87
N HIS A 12 12.77 -34.18 9.49
CA HIS A 12 11.88 -33.43 8.60
C HIS A 12 11.45 -32.13 9.30
N LYS A 13 12.05 -31.00 8.93
CA LYS A 13 11.48 -29.68 9.26
C LYS A 13 10.24 -29.48 8.39
N LYS A 14 9.06 -29.46 9.04
CA LYS A 14 7.82 -28.98 8.43
C LYS A 14 7.96 -27.48 8.12
N PRO A 15 7.55 -27.00 6.93
CA PRO A 15 7.33 -25.58 6.73
C PRO A 15 6.07 -25.18 7.51
N THR A 16 6.23 -24.31 8.50
CA THR A 16 5.12 -23.60 9.14
C THR A 16 4.68 -22.47 8.21
N SER A 17 3.66 -22.72 7.38
CA SER A 17 2.94 -21.63 6.73
C SER A 17 2.03 -20.98 7.76
N PHE A 18 2.35 -19.75 8.17
CA PHE A 18 1.46 -18.93 8.98
C PHE A 18 0.36 -18.31 8.11
N PRO A 19 -0.89 -18.20 8.60
CA PRO A 19 -1.94 -17.48 7.91
C PRO A 19 -1.94 -16.00 8.34
N ASP A 20 -1.32 -15.12 7.56
CA ASP A 20 -1.44 -13.67 7.78
C ASP A 20 -2.76 -13.17 7.18
N VAL A 21 -3.74 -13.06 8.07
CA VAL A 21 -5.03 -12.42 7.83
C VAL A 21 -4.80 -10.90 7.86
N ILE A 22 -4.51 -10.30 6.71
CA ILE A 22 -4.43 -8.83 6.57
C ILE A 22 -5.82 -8.26 6.83
N PHE A 23 -6.00 -7.66 8.01
CA PHE A 23 -7.30 -7.14 8.44
C PHE A 23 -7.68 -5.81 7.79
N THR A 24 -8.97 -5.77 7.48
CA THR A 24 -9.80 -4.62 7.15
C THR A 24 -9.71 -3.51 8.20
N ALA A 25 -9.16 -2.35 7.82
CA ALA A 25 -9.36 -1.13 8.60
C ALA A 25 -10.76 -0.55 8.30
N PHE A 26 -11.72 -0.83 9.17
CA PHE A 26 -12.99 -0.11 9.22
C PHE A 26 -12.74 1.29 9.81
N SER A 27 -12.84 2.33 8.99
CA SER A 27 -12.92 3.71 9.47
C SER A 27 -14.38 4.05 9.73
N LEU A 28 -14.84 3.89 10.98
CA LEU A 28 -16.07 4.50 11.47
C LEU A 28 -15.68 5.74 12.28
N PHE A 29 -15.97 6.91 11.73
CA PHE A 29 -15.92 8.16 12.49
C PHE A 29 -16.96 8.09 13.62
N VAL A 30 -16.48 8.05 14.87
CA VAL A 30 -17.31 8.42 16.03
C VAL A 30 -16.74 9.71 16.59
N ILE A 31 -17.40 10.81 16.26
CA ILE A 31 -17.12 12.13 16.85
C ILE A 31 -17.76 12.11 18.24
N PHE A 32 -16.97 11.89 19.29
CA PHE A 32 -17.39 12.28 20.64
C PHE A 32 -16.90 13.70 20.90
N SER A 33 -17.83 14.64 20.80
CA SER A 33 -17.64 16.02 21.26
C SER A 33 -17.53 16.01 22.78
N SER A 34 -16.38 16.41 23.32
CA SER A 34 -16.17 16.54 24.76
C SER A 34 -16.75 17.87 25.25
N SER A 35 -17.83 17.79 26.02
CA SER A 35 -18.16 18.83 26.99
C SER A 35 -18.53 18.12 28.29
N ASN A 36 -17.74 18.40 29.32
CA ASN A 36 -18.11 18.19 30.72
C ASN A 36 -18.32 19.59 31.31
N PRO A 37 -19.23 19.79 32.29
CA PRO A 37 -19.21 18.93 33.47
C PRO A 37 -20.56 18.66 34.18
N THR A 38 -20.43 17.80 35.20
CA THR A 38 -21.21 17.68 36.44
C THR A 38 -22.46 16.78 36.54
N THR A 39 -22.35 15.87 37.52
CA THR A 39 -23.35 15.28 38.42
C THR A 39 -24.08 13.97 38.05
N SER A 40 -23.82 13.00 38.93
CA SER A 40 -24.49 11.73 39.25
C SER A 40 -25.92 11.50 38.77
N LEU A 41 -26.20 10.26 38.31
CA LEU A 41 -27.02 9.27 39.04
C LEU A 41 -27.11 7.94 38.27
N LEU A 42 -27.05 6.84 39.03
CA LEU A 42 -27.31 5.47 38.60
C LEU A 42 -28.63 5.34 37.81
N ARG A 43 -28.60 4.63 36.67
CA ARG A 43 -29.74 3.84 36.20
C ARG A 43 -29.28 2.68 35.32
N LYS A 44 -29.53 1.47 35.83
CA LYS A 44 -29.47 0.19 35.12
C LYS A 44 -30.52 0.19 34.01
N PHE A 45 -30.14 -0.06 32.76
CA PHE A 45 -31.01 -0.68 31.75
C PHE A 45 -30.13 -1.36 30.70
N THR A 46 -30.19 -2.69 30.65
CA THR A 46 -29.87 -3.46 29.45
C THR A 46 -31.05 -3.35 28.47
N PRO A 47 -30.77 -3.37 27.17
CA PRO A 47 -31.44 -4.39 26.37
C PRO A 47 -30.48 -5.11 25.43
N LEU A 48 -30.68 -6.43 25.38
CA LEU A 48 -30.29 -7.31 24.28
C LEU A 48 -30.79 -6.73 22.95
N VAL A 49 -29.88 -6.46 22.02
CA VAL A 49 -30.22 -6.38 20.60
C VAL A 49 -29.17 -7.16 19.82
N SER A 50 -29.57 -8.36 19.44
CA SER A 50 -28.86 -9.30 18.59
C SER A 50 -28.91 -8.75 17.15
N PHE A 51 -27.75 -8.43 16.57
CA PHE A 51 -27.65 -8.14 15.14
C PHE A 51 -27.36 -9.44 14.39
N PRO A 52 -28.23 -9.88 13.45
CA PRO A 52 -27.92 -11.03 12.62
C PRO A 52 -26.81 -10.64 11.64
N LEU A 53 -25.66 -11.32 11.76
CA LEU A 53 -24.65 -11.43 10.72
C LEU A 53 -25.30 -11.98 9.46
N ASN A 54 -25.66 -11.11 8.53
CA ASN A 54 -26.12 -11.50 7.21
C ASN A 54 -24.94 -11.34 6.24
N PRO A 55 -24.27 -12.44 5.83
CA PRO A 55 -23.25 -12.35 4.80
C PRO A 55 -23.98 -12.09 3.48
N ARG A 56 -23.91 -10.85 2.99
CA ARG A 56 -24.29 -10.59 1.58
C ARG A 56 -23.33 -11.37 0.71
N ARG A 57 -23.84 -12.47 0.18
CA ARG A 57 -23.24 -13.33 -0.84
C ARG A 57 -22.75 -12.43 -1.99
N PHE A 58 -21.43 -12.22 -2.07
CA PHE A 58 -20.81 -11.92 -3.34
C PHE A 58 -21.08 -13.11 -4.25
N LEU A 59 -21.74 -12.86 -5.37
CA LEU A 59 -21.97 -13.87 -6.39
C LEU A 59 -20.62 -14.39 -6.86
N ARG A 60 -20.43 -15.70 -6.67
CA ARG A 60 -19.33 -16.51 -7.19
C ARG A 60 -19.24 -16.28 -8.70
N ILE A 61 -18.22 -15.57 -9.17
CA ILE A 61 -17.91 -15.46 -10.60
C ILE A 61 -17.38 -16.84 -11.04
N PRO A 62 -17.81 -17.41 -12.18
CA PRO A 62 -17.31 -18.70 -12.64
C PRO A 62 -15.82 -18.58 -12.96
N THR A 63 -15.06 -19.58 -12.54
CA THR A 63 -13.68 -19.87 -12.94
C THR A 63 -13.45 -19.53 -14.41
N MET A 64 -12.75 -18.42 -14.68
CA MET A 64 -12.25 -18.11 -16.02
C MET A 64 -10.91 -18.84 -16.19
N SER A 65 -10.84 -19.60 -17.27
CA SER A 65 -9.69 -20.33 -17.78
C SER A 65 -8.39 -19.50 -17.80
N ASN A 66 -7.27 -20.14 -17.47
CA ASN A 66 -5.90 -19.64 -17.69
C ASN A 66 -5.79 -18.96 -19.07
N PRO A 67 -5.34 -17.69 -19.16
CA PRO A 67 -5.01 -17.11 -20.45
C PRO A 67 -3.65 -17.64 -20.93
N SER A 68 -3.64 -18.18 -22.15
CA SER A 68 -2.43 -18.50 -22.90
C SER A 68 -1.48 -17.29 -23.01
N PRO A 69 -0.16 -17.48 -23.13
CA PRO A 69 0.83 -16.39 -23.00
C PRO A 69 0.92 -15.43 -24.20
N SER A 70 0.06 -15.57 -25.20
CA SER A 70 0.13 -14.83 -26.45
C SER A 70 -1.18 -14.07 -26.68
N ASN A 71 -1.30 -12.85 -26.13
CA ASN A 71 -2.18 -11.73 -26.59
C ASN A 71 -2.46 -10.62 -25.53
N LEU A 72 -1.65 -10.45 -24.49
CA LEU A 72 -1.77 -9.31 -23.58
C LEU A 72 -1.03 -8.08 -24.10
N ARG A 73 -1.48 -7.52 -25.23
CA ARG A 73 -1.36 -6.07 -25.44
C ARG A 73 -2.71 -5.48 -25.10
N ASN A 74 -2.96 -5.29 -23.80
CA ASN A 74 -4.00 -4.36 -23.38
C ASN A 74 -3.67 -3.04 -24.08
N PRO A 75 -4.61 -2.40 -24.81
CA PRO A 75 -4.36 -1.09 -25.35
C PRO A 75 -4.03 -0.19 -24.17
N ILE A 76 -2.80 0.31 -24.11
CA ILE A 76 -2.42 1.31 -23.13
C ILE A 76 -3.33 2.50 -23.41
N HIS A 77 -4.31 2.73 -22.54
CA HIS A 77 -5.22 3.85 -22.67
C HIS A 77 -4.43 5.13 -22.42
N HIS A 78 -3.97 5.75 -23.50
CA HIS A 78 -3.25 7.00 -23.42
C HIS A 78 -4.25 8.15 -23.42
N PHE A 79 -4.35 8.85 -22.29
CA PHE A 79 -5.19 10.03 -22.13
C PHE A 79 -4.33 11.29 -22.33
N PRO A 80 -4.62 12.16 -23.30
CA PRO A 80 -3.79 13.34 -23.56
C PRO A 80 -3.79 14.38 -22.43
N ASN A 81 -4.81 14.38 -21.57
CA ASN A 81 -4.92 15.29 -20.42
C ASN A 81 -5.92 14.75 -19.37
N PRO A 82 -5.93 15.29 -18.13
CA PRO A 82 -6.86 14.86 -17.09
C PRO A 82 -8.35 14.96 -17.48
N GLN A 83 -8.73 15.93 -18.32
CA GLN A 83 -10.12 16.10 -18.76
C GLN A 83 -10.58 14.92 -19.62
N SER A 84 -9.75 14.47 -20.56
CA SER A 84 -10.04 13.30 -21.39
C SER A 84 -10.19 12.00 -20.58
N LEU A 85 -9.41 11.85 -19.50
CA LEU A 85 -9.57 10.75 -18.55
C LEU A 85 -10.89 10.87 -17.78
N SER A 86 -11.22 12.08 -17.30
CA SER A 86 -12.49 12.36 -16.61
C SER A 86 -13.70 11.97 -17.47
N ASP A 87 -13.71 12.40 -18.73
CA ASP A 87 -14.82 12.15 -19.65
C ASP A 87 -14.97 10.66 -19.99
N TRP A 88 -13.87 9.90 -20.00
CA TRP A 88 -13.90 8.45 -20.16
C TRP A 88 -14.43 7.73 -18.90
N LEU A 89 -14.07 8.21 -17.70
CA LEU A 89 -14.48 7.65 -16.40
C LEU A 89 -15.95 7.93 -16.06
N LYS A 90 -16.45 9.14 -16.31
CA LYS A 90 -17.81 9.60 -15.95
C LYS A 90 -18.93 8.58 -16.27
N PRO A 91 -19.04 8.04 -17.50
CA PRO A 91 -20.09 7.08 -17.83
C PRO A 91 -19.85 5.67 -17.26
N ARG A 92 -18.65 5.37 -16.72
CA ARG A 92 -18.25 4.04 -16.26
C ARG A 92 -18.22 3.91 -14.73
N MET A 93 -18.26 5.02 -14.01
CA MET A 93 -18.09 5.07 -12.55
C MET A 93 -19.41 5.39 -11.83
N PRO A 94 -19.63 4.89 -10.61
CA PRO A 94 -20.73 5.33 -9.77
C PRO A 94 -20.61 6.83 -9.46
N SER A 95 -21.63 7.63 -9.79
CA SER A 95 -21.55 9.10 -9.73
C SER A 95 -21.19 9.64 -8.34
N ASP A 96 -21.82 9.11 -7.28
CA ASP A 96 -21.56 9.55 -5.90
C ASP A 96 -20.11 9.29 -5.47
N SER A 97 -19.56 8.14 -5.88
CA SER A 97 -18.17 7.76 -5.56
C SER A 97 -17.16 8.60 -6.33
N PHE A 98 -17.42 8.85 -7.62
CA PHE A 98 -16.55 9.65 -8.47
C PHE A 98 -16.54 11.13 -8.06
N ALA A 99 -17.69 11.67 -7.65
CA ALA A 99 -17.80 13.04 -7.15
C ALA A 99 -17.02 13.28 -5.84
N ALA A 100 -16.68 12.23 -5.09
CA ALA A 100 -15.90 12.35 -3.86
C ALA A 100 -14.40 12.57 -4.09
N TRP A 101 -13.88 12.33 -5.29
CA TRP A 101 -12.45 12.38 -5.59
C TRP A 101 -11.90 13.81 -5.51
N GLY A 102 -10.90 14.04 -4.67
CA GLY A 102 -10.33 15.37 -4.41
C GLY A 102 -11.23 16.29 -3.56
N VAL A 103 -12.40 15.79 -3.14
CA VAL A 103 -13.32 16.53 -2.26
C VAL A 103 -13.33 15.93 -0.86
N LYS A 104 -13.35 14.60 -0.77
CA LYS A 104 -13.30 13.88 0.51
C LYS A 104 -11.84 13.80 0.99
N PRO A 105 -11.55 14.10 2.27
CA PRO A 105 -10.20 13.99 2.83
C PRO A 105 -9.57 12.62 2.57
N GLY A 106 -8.29 12.62 2.17
CA GLY A 106 -7.52 11.40 1.91
C GLY A 106 -7.77 10.74 0.56
N THR A 107 -8.64 11.32 -0.29
CA THR A 107 -8.85 10.87 -1.68
C THR A 107 -7.96 11.65 -2.64
N LYS A 108 -7.52 10.97 -3.69
CA LYS A 108 -6.82 11.57 -4.82
C LYS A 108 -7.85 12.03 -5.87
N ASN A 109 -7.45 12.90 -6.78
CA ASN A 109 -8.31 13.42 -7.84
C ASN A 109 -7.96 12.84 -9.22
N VAL A 110 -8.68 13.29 -10.26
CA VAL A 110 -8.45 12.81 -11.64
C VAL A 110 -7.06 13.17 -12.15
N SER A 111 -6.50 14.32 -11.76
CA SER A 111 -5.14 14.71 -12.14
C SER A 111 -4.10 13.74 -11.57
N ASN A 112 -4.24 13.31 -10.31
CA ASN A 112 -3.38 12.28 -9.75
C ASN A 112 -3.45 10.97 -10.57
N LEU A 113 -4.65 10.48 -10.90
CA LEU A 113 -4.79 9.23 -11.64
C LEU A 113 -4.22 9.35 -13.06
N TRP A 114 -4.38 10.52 -13.68
CA TRP A 114 -3.79 10.81 -14.97
C TRP A 114 -2.26 10.78 -14.93
N LEU A 115 -1.64 11.37 -13.90
CA LEU A 115 -0.18 11.31 -13.69
C LEU A 115 0.31 9.86 -13.51
N GLU A 116 -0.37 9.09 -12.67
CA GLU A 116 -0.04 7.67 -12.45
C GLU A 116 -0.13 6.84 -13.76
N LEU A 117 -1.06 7.20 -14.66
CA LEU A 117 -1.21 6.57 -15.97
C LEU A 117 -0.15 7.04 -16.97
N SER A 118 0.19 8.34 -16.99
CA SER A 118 1.19 8.90 -17.90
C SER A 118 2.60 8.41 -17.57
N GLU A 119 2.88 8.20 -16.29
CA GLU A 119 4.14 7.63 -15.80
C GLU A 119 4.19 6.09 -15.90
N GLY A 120 3.06 5.45 -16.24
CA GLY A 120 2.94 4.01 -16.38
C GLY A 120 2.93 3.23 -15.07
N GLU A 121 2.82 3.90 -13.93
CA GLU A 121 2.72 3.29 -12.60
C GLU A 121 1.40 2.55 -12.38
N THR A 122 0.40 2.86 -13.20
CA THR A 122 -0.95 2.30 -13.12
C THR A 122 -1.44 1.91 -14.50
N LEU A 123 -2.25 0.86 -14.57
CA LEU A 123 -3.00 0.46 -15.75
C LEU A 123 -4.50 0.48 -15.47
N LEU A 124 -5.31 0.79 -16.47
CA LEU A 124 -6.77 0.66 -16.40
C LEU A 124 -7.23 -0.41 -17.40
N ALA A 125 -7.99 -1.39 -16.90
CA ALA A 125 -8.72 -2.32 -17.76
C ALA A 125 -10.02 -1.66 -18.26
N ASP A 126 -10.36 -1.89 -19.54
CA ASP A 126 -11.60 -1.40 -20.14
C ASP A 126 -12.81 -2.26 -19.70
N SER A 127 -13.17 -2.13 -18.43
CA SER A 127 -14.37 -2.71 -17.82
C SER A 127 -15.28 -1.59 -17.28
N THR A 128 -16.46 -1.95 -16.79
CA THR A 128 -17.40 -0.98 -16.19
C THR A 128 -17.88 -1.49 -14.83
N PRO A 129 -17.39 -0.92 -13.70
CA PRO A 129 -16.33 0.08 -13.63
C PRO A 129 -14.96 -0.46 -14.08
N PRO A 130 -14.03 0.40 -14.51
CA PRO A 130 -12.68 -0.01 -14.90
C PRO A 130 -11.89 -0.52 -13.69
N VAL A 131 -10.99 -1.48 -13.91
CA VAL A 131 -10.11 -2.01 -12.85
C VAL A 131 -8.73 -1.36 -12.95
N ARG A 132 -8.30 -0.74 -11.85
CA ARG A 132 -6.98 -0.12 -11.70
C ARG A 132 -5.94 -1.16 -11.25
N THR A 133 -4.97 -1.48 -12.07
CA THR A 133 -3.85 -2.37 -11.69
C THR A 133 -2.64 -1.55 -11.28
N VAL A 134 -2.04 -1.90 -10.13
CA VAL A 134 -0.83 -1.25 -9.60
C VAL A 134 0.16 -2.32 -9.16
N GLU A 135 1.40 -2.21 -9.61
CA GLU A 135 2.51 -2.99 -9.05
C GLU A 135 3.13 -2.22 -7.89
N VAL A 136 3.27 -2.88 -6.74
CA VAL A 136 3.71 -2.25 -5.49
C VAL A 136 4.88 -3.03 -4.92
N MET A 137 6.00 -2.35 -4.68
CA MET A 137 7.12 -2.85 -3.90
C MET A 137 6.82 -2.67 -2.42
N VAL A 138 6.87 -3.76 -1.67
CA VAL A 138 6.69 -3.81 -0.22
C VAL A 138 8.02 -4.22 0.41
N VAL A 139 8.66 -3.31 1.14
CA VAL A 139 9.91 -3.58 1.84
C VAL A 139 9.62 -3.76 3.32
N LYS A 140 9.69 -5.01 3.79
CA LYS A 140 9.66 -5.33 5.21
C LYS A 140 11.05 -5.04 5.79
N VAL A 141 11.22 -3.83 6.33
CA VAL A 141 12.47 -3.43 6.99
C VAL A 141 12.54 -4.10 8.35
N ILE A 142 13.52 -4.98 8.54
CA ILE A 142 13.72 -5.76 9.76
C ILE A 142 14.71 -5.02 10.66
N GLY A 143 14.26 -4.67 11.87
CA GLY A 143 15.03 -4.01 12.91
C GLY A 143 15.52 -4.97 14.00
N LYS A 144 15.93 -4.40 15.14
CA LYS A 144 16.32 -5.17 16.33
C LYS A 144 15.15 -6.00 16.86
N ASP A 145 15.47 -7.10 17.53
CA ASP A 145 14.49 -8.01 18.15
C ASP A 145 13.38 -8.49 17.20
N ASN A 146 13.69 -8.58 15.90
CA ASN A 146 12.75 -8.97 14.85
C ASN A 146 11.53 -8.04 14.71
N LYS A 147 11.67 -6.77 15.12
CA LYS A 147 10.67 -5.75 14.86
C LYS A 147 10.67 -5.35 13.39
N VAL A 148 9.51 -4.94 12.90
CA VAL A 148 9.32 -4.47 11.52
C VAL A 148 8.97 -2.99 11.53
N LEU A 149 9.58 -2.24 10.63
CA LEU A 149 9.23 -0.84 10.42
C LEU A 149 7.89 -0.74 9.68
N VAL A 150 6.96 0.03 10.23
CA VAL A 150 5.68 0.31 9.60
C VAL A 150 5.41 1.80 9.51
N GLU A 151 4.81 2.18 8.40
CA GLU A 151 4.17 3.47 8.20
C GLU A 151 2.87 3.48 9.00
N SER A 152 2.84 4.23 10.10
CA SER A 152 1.65 4.36 10.94
C SER A 152 0.58 5.22 10.25
N HIS A 153 0.98 6.39 9.77
CA HIS A 153 0.13 7.34 9.07
C HIS A 153 0.98 8.27 8.19
N GLN A 154 0.29 8.95 7.28
CA GLN A 154 0.84 9.98 6.42
C GLN A 154 0.07 11.29 6.60
N GLU A 155 0.76 12.40 6.41
CA GLU A 155 0.18 13.73 6.21
C GLU A 155 0.26 14.09 4.73
N LEU A 156 -0.88 14.47 4.15
CA LEU A 156 -1.02 14.86 2.75
C LEU A 156 -0.92 16.38 2.56
N SER A 157 -0.71 16.82 1.32
CA SER A 157 -0.60 18.25 0.97
C SER A 157 -1.84 19.08 1.26
N ASP A 158 -3.02 18.45 1.36
CA ASP A 158 -4.29 19.07 1.76
C ASP A 158 -4.48 19.10 3.31
N GLY A 159 -3.48 18.65 4.07
CA GLY A 159 -3.51 18.53 5.53
C GLY A 159 -4.28 17.30 6.04
N ALA A 160 -4.81 16.45 5.15
CA ALA A 160 -5.49 15.23 5.56
C ALA A 160 -4.49 14.21 6.11
N VAL A 161 -4.88 13.53 7.19
CA VAL A 161 -4.12 12.41 7.76
C VAL A 161 -4.71 11.08 7.29
N ARG A 162 -3.85 10.19 6.81
CA ARG A 162 -4.27 8.84 6.39
C ARG A 162 -3.47 7.77 7.10
N HIS A 163 -4.16 7.01 7.94
CA HIS A 163 -3.61 5.82 8.59
C HIS A 163 -3.34 4.70 7.59
N ARG A 164 -2.22 4.01 7.77
CA ARG A 164 -1.74 2.96 6.85
C ARG A 164 -1.42 1.66 7.58
N CYS A 165 -0.68 1.74 8.69
CA CYS A 165 -0.22 0.62 9.50
C CYS A 165 0.33 -0.54 8.65
N ARG A 166 1.24 -0.22 7.71
CA ARG A 166 1.79 -1.19 6.75
C ARG A 166 3.30 -0.99 6.59
N PRO A 167 4.05 -2.00 6.13
CA PRO A 167 5.45 -1.82 5.78
C PRO A 167 5.62 -0.76 4.68
N LEU A 168 6.86 -0.30 4.48
CA LEU A 168 7.25 0.58 3.37
C LEU A 168 6.67 0.03 2.05
N SER A 169 5.83 0.83 1.39
CA SER A 169 4.97 0.35 0.30
C SER A 169 4.89 1.38 -0.82
N GLU A 170 5.68 1.17 -1.86
CA GLU A 170 5.90 2.14 -2.92
C GLU A 170 5.48 1.59 -4.30
N LYS A 171 4.92 2.45 -5.16
CA LYS A 171 4.55 2.05 -6.54
C LYS A 171 5.81 1.67 -7.31
N MET A 172 5.77 0.59 -8.09
CA MET A 172 6.90 0.24 -8.97
C MET A 172 6.87 1.08 -10.25
N LYS A 173 8.06 1.47 -10.75
CA LYS A 173 8.19 2.16 -12.04
C LYS A 173 8.22 1.17 -13.20
N PRO A 174 7.78 1.54 -14.41
CA PRO A 174 7.81 0.63 -15.56
C PRO A 174 9.21 0.09 -15.86
N GLY A 175 9.33 -1.23 -15.97
CA GLY A 175 10.59 -1.91 -16.31
C GLY A 175 11.62 -1.98 -15.18
N GLU A 176 11.28 -1.52 -13.97
CA GLU A 176 12.16 -1.58 -12.81
C GLU A 176 12.33 -3.02 -12.30
N THR A 177 13.54 -3.37 -11.85
CA THR A 177 13.80 -4.66 -11.19
C THR A 177 13.29 -4.63 -9.75
N VAL A 178 13.09 -5.80 -9.13
CA VAL A 178 12.72 -5.87 -7.71
C VAL A 178 13.79 -5.20 -6.86
N GLU A 179 15.06 -5.47 -7.13
CA GLU A 179 16.18 -4.89 -6.40
C GLU A 179 16.22 -3.37 -6.54
N ASP A 180 16.15 -2.83 -7.77
CA ASP A 180 16.19 -1.39 -7.98
C ASP A 180 15.00 -0.68 -7.31
N ALA A 181 13.81 -1.28 -7.35
CA ALA A 181 12.62 -0.77 -6.67
C ALA A 181 12.80 -0.72 -5.14
N VAL A 182 13.49 -1.70 -4.54
CA VAL A 182 13.78 -1.69 -3.09
C VAL A 182 14.69 -0.52 -2.73
N PHE A 183 15.80 -0.35 -3.46
CA PHE A 183 16.73 0.75 -3.20
C PHE A 183 16.06 2.10 -3.41
N ARG A 184 15.23 2.23 -4.46
CA ARG A 184 14.49 3.46 -4.73
C ARG A 184 13.49 3.77 -3.63
N ALA A 185 12.69 2.80 -3.23
CA ALA A 185 11.67 2.97 -2.20
C ALA A 185 12.29 3.36 -0.84
N VAL A 186 13.42 2.73 -0.45
CA VAL A 186 14.16 3.13 0.76
C VAL A 186 14.73 4.53 0.62
N LYS A 187 15.28 4.91 -0.54
CA LYS A 187 15.79 6.25 -0.74
C LYS A 187 14.70 7.31 -0.66
N GLU A 188 13.62 7.13 -1.40
CA GLU A 188 12.55 8.12 -1.55
C GLU A 188 11.84 8.34 -0.20
N GLU A 189 11.51 7.26 0.52
CA GLU A 189 10.74 7.38 1.77
C GLU A 189 11.60 7.52 3.04
N LEU A 190 12.81 6.94 3.08
CA LEU A 190 13.68 6.92 4.28
C LEU A 190 15.00 7.71 4.11
N GLY A 191 15.32 8.18 2.91
CA GLY A 191 16.63 8.78 2.61
C GLY A 191 16.93 10.05 3.42
N SER A 192 15.92 10.82 3.82
CA SER A 192 16.08 12.06 4.59
C SER A 192 16.69 11.83 5.99
N VAL A 193 16.51 10.64 6.57
CA VAL A 193 17.12 10.27 7.86
C VAL A 193 18.41 9.46 7.72
N LEU A 194 18.67 8.92 6.53
CA LEU A 194 19.88 8.10 6.26
C LEU A 194 21.09 8.95 5.85
N GLY A 195 20.89 10.21 5.46
CA GLY A 195 21.99 11.16 5.23
C GLY A 195 22.93 10.84 4.07
N GLY A 196 22.54 9.97 3.14
CA GLY A 196 23.35 9.52 2.00
C GLY A 196 22.63 9.59 0.66
N SER A 197 23.39 9.67 -0.43
CA SER A 197 22.88 9.63 -1.81
C SER A 197 22.47 8.22 -2.25
N PHE A 198 21.76 8.09 -3.38
CA PHE A 198 21.32 6.77 -3.91
C PHE A 198 22.48 5.79 -4.13
N GLY A 199 23.59 6.27 -4.69
CA GLY A 199 24.78 5.44 -4.96
C GLY A 199 25.39 4.94 -3.65
N GLU A 200 25.45 5.80 -2.64
CA GLU A 200 25.98 5.47 -1.32
C GLU A 200 25.13 4.42 -0.59
N LEU A 201 23.80 4.45 -0.71
CA LEU A 201 22.95 3.43 -0.09
C LEU A 201 23.28 2.01 -0.57
N ARG A 202 23.61 1.88 -1.86
CA ARG A 202 23.95 0.60 -2.49
C ARG A 202 25.41 0.22 -2.26
N GLU A 203 26.34 1.16 -2.46
CA GLU A 203 27.78 0.91 -2.38
C GLU A 203 28.26 0.73 -0.93
N ASN A 204 27.69 1.46 0.02
CA ASN A 204 28.06 1.35 1.45
C ASN A 204 27.36 0.17 2.15
N GLY A 205 26.52 -0.58 1.44
CA GLY A 205 25.79 -1.72 2.00
C GLY A 205 24.79 -1.33 3.09
N ILE A 206 24.25 -0.10 3.03
CA ILE A 206 23.25 0.40 3.98
C ILE A 206 21.97 -0.44 3.89
N VAL A 207 21.55 -0.77 2.67
CA VAL A 207 20.40 -1.63 2.42
C VAL A 207 20.87 -3.04 2.08
N LYS A 208 20.48 -4.00 2.92
CA LYS A 208 20.82 -5.43 2.76
C LYS A 208 19.53 -6.22 2.55
N ILE A 209 19.23 -6.55 1.29
CA ILE A 209 18.10 -7.41 0.93
C ILE A 209 18.38 -8.82 1.43
N LEU A 210 17.45 -9.40 2.18
CA LEU A 210 17.58 -10.75 2.69
C LEU A 210 17.41 -11.76 1.52
N PRO A 211 18.40 -12.62 1.24
CA PRO A 211 18.30 -13.57 0.14
C PRO A 211 17.11 -14.53 0.31
N ASN A 212 16.42 -14.83 -0.79
CA ASN A 212 15.26 -15.72 -0.84
C ASN A 212 14.03 -15.27 -0.02
N SER A 213 13.95 -13.98 0.36
CA SER A 213 12.78 -13.41 1.04
C SER A 213 11.66 -12.96 0.10
N TYR A 214 11.94 -12.88 -1.20
CA TYR A 214 10.99 -12.37 -2.19
C TYR A 214 9.72 -13.22 -2.26
N SER A 215 8.57 -12.55 -2.24
CA SER A 215 7.26 -13.15 -2.50
C SER A 215 6.38 -12.22 -3.34
N LYS A 216 5.47 -12.82 -4.12
CA LYS A 216 4.50 -12.10 -4.96
C LYS A 216 3.09 -12.50 -4.58
N LYS A 217 2.22 -11.50 -4.36
CA LYS A 217 0.79 -11.70 -4.03
C LYS A 217 -0.07 -10.76 -4.87
N VAL A 218 -1.25 -11.22 -5.27
CA VAL A 218 -2.25 -10.39 -5.93
C VAL A 218 -3.44 -10.19 -5.00
N GLU A 219 -3.87 -8.94 -4.83
CA GLU A 219 -4.99 -8.55 -3.97
C GLU A 219 -5.97 -7.66 -4.71
N GLU A 220 -7.25 -8.03 -4.71
CA GLU A 220 -8.32 -7.21 -5.25
C GLU A 220 -9.06 -6.48 -4.12
N ARG A 221 -9.17 -5.16 -4.21
CA ARG A 221 -9.91 -4.34 -3.23
C ARG A 221 -10.35 -3.01 -3.85
N VAL A 222 -11.25 -2.31 -3.18
CA VAL A 222 -11.61 -0.93 -3.58
C VAL A 222 -10.45 0.00 -3.24
N SER A 223 -10.09 0.89 -4.17
CA SER A 223 -9.06 1.90 -3.92
C SER A 223 -9.54 2.91 -2.88
N ALA A 224 -8.81 3.03 -1.77
CA ALA A 224 -9.07 4.08 -0.78
C ALA A 224 -8.79 5.49 -1.33
N SER A 225 -7.80 5.62 -2.24
CA SER A 225 -7.49 6.89 -2.90
C SER A 225 -8.54 7.28 -3.95
N TYR A 226 -9.21 6.28 -4.54
CA TYR A 226 -10.18 6.45 -5.62
C TYR A 226 -11.46 5.66 -5.30
N PRO A 227 -12.32 6.15 -4.36
CA PRO A 227 -13.53 5.44 -4.00
C PRO A 227 -14.38 5.07 -5.21
N GLY A 228 -14.92 3.85 -5.22
CA GLY A 228 -15.70 3.31 -6.33
C GLY A 228 -14.88 2.77 -7.51
N LEU A 229 -13.55 2.91 -7.50
CA LEU A 229 -12.65 2.29 -8.48
C LEU A 229 -12.11 0.97 -7.91
N PRO A 230 -12.50 -0.20 -8.45
CA PRO A 230 -11.86 -1.46 -8.13
C PRO A 230 -10.37 -1.39 -8.46
N ALA A 231 -9.55 -2.01 -7.63
CA ALA A 231 -8.12 -2.08 -7.83
C ALA A 231 -7.58 -3.49 -7.63
N CYS A 232 -6.63 -3.86 -8.48
CA CYS A 232 -5.83 -5.06 -8.41
C CYS A 232 -4.39 -4.65 -8.04
N TYR A 233 -3.96 -5.03 -6.83
CA TYR A 233 -2.62 -4.75 -6.34
C TYR A 233 -1.76 -5.99 -6.55
N VAL A 234 -0.70 -5.84 -7.33
CA VAL A 234 0.35 -6.84 -7.47
C VAL A 234 1.46 -6.47 -6.50
N LEU A 235 1.47 -7.14 -5.35
CA LEU A 235 2.41 -6.87 -4.26
C LEU A 235 3.67 -7.71 -4.43
N HIS A 236 4.80 -7.04 -4.56
CA HIS A 236 6.14 -7.60 -4.57
C HIS A 236 6.76 -7.35 -3.20
N THR A 237 6.88 -8.37 -2.36
CA THR A 237 7.36 -8.21 -0.98
C THR A 237 8.77 -8.76 -0.85
N VAL A 238 9.65 -8.00 -0.20
CA VAL A 238 10.99 -8.45 0.22
C VAL A 238 11.23 -8.11 1.67
N GLU A 239 12.15 -8.82 2.30
CA GLU A 239 12.70 -8.45 3.61
C GLU A 239 14.08 -7.80 3.41
N ALA A 240 14.36 -6.74 4.14
CA ALA A 240 15.63 -6.04 4.09
C ALA A 240 16.04 -5.51 5.46
N ALA A 241 17.34 -5.50 5.75
CA ALA A 241 17.90 -4.71 6.84
C ALA A 241 18.37 -3.36 6.29
N VAL A 242 18.12 -2.28 7.02
CA VAL A 242 18.53 -0.92 6.65
C VAL A 242 19.30 -0.31 7.82
N ASP A 243 20.60 -0.12 7.63
CA ASP A 243 21.48 0.45 8.66
C ASP A 243 21.27 1.97 8.80
N GLY A 244 21.45 2.51 10.00
CA GLY A 244 21.38 3.96 10.25
C GLY A 244 19.99 4.53 10.50
N LEU A 245 18.93 3.69 10.54
CA LEU A 245 17.59 4.15 10.92
C LEU A 245 17.48 4.45 12.43
N PRO A 246 16.64 5.42 12.84
CA PRO A 246 16.33 5.66 14.25
C PRO A 246 15.71 4.44 14.95
N GLU A 247 16.07 4.21 16.21
CA GLU A 247 15.53 3.11 17.03
C GLU A 247 14.12 3.42 17.57
N GLU A 248 13.78 4.70 17.71
CA GLU A 248 12.47 5.19 18.17
C GLU A 248 11.57 5.56 16.99
N GLU A 249 10.32 5.96 17.26
CA GLU A 249 9.43 6.52 16.25
C GLU A 249 10.04 7.77 15.61
N PHE A 250 9.90 7.92 14.30
CA PHE A 250 10.44 9.04 13.54
C PHE A 250 9.51 9.43 12.40
N CYS A 251 9.78 10.57 11.77
CA CYS A 251 9.09 10.97 10.55
C CYS A 251 10.09 11.36 9.47
N THR A 252 9.68 11.18 8.22
CA THR A 252 10.43 11.58 7.04
C THR A 252 9.58 12.52 6.20
N GLU A 253 10.22 13.47 5.53
CA GLU A 253 9.55 14.41 4.62
C GLU A 253 9.83 14.02 3.18
N GLU A 254 8.79 14.04 2.35
CA GLU A 254 8.89 13.80 0.92
C GLU A 254 9.19 15.14 0.22
N THR A 255 10.31 15.20 -0.50
CA THR A 255 10.63 16.37 -1.33
C THR A 255 9.83 16.26 -2.61
N ASP A 256 9.18 17.35 -3.07
CA ASP A 256 8.16 17.36 -4.13
C ASP A 256 8.38 16.30 -5.22
N GLU A 257 7.51 15.28 -5.24
CA GLU A 257 7.48 14.11 -6.16
C GLU A 257 7.53 14.55 -7.64
N TYR A 258 7.09 15.78 -7.94
CA TYR A 258 6.98 16.37 -9.26
C TYR A 258 7.82 17.66 -9.39
N GLY A 259 9.14 17.53 -9.55
CA GLY A 259 10.08 18.65 -9.74
C GLY A 259 9.77 19.57 -10.95
N ASP A 260 10.58 20.63 -11.11
CA ASP A 260 10.39 21.88 -11.89
C ASP A 260 10.18 21.76 -13.43
N SER A 261 9.27 20.91 -13.89
CA SER A 261 8.94 20.69 -15.31
C SER A 261 7.58 21.31 -15.71
N SER A 262 7.26 21.35 -17.01
CA SER A 262 5.97 21.84 -17.52
C SER A 262 4.73 21.09 -17.00
N GLU A 263 4.90 19.92 -16.36
CA GLU A 263 3.83 19.17 -15.68
C GLU A 263 3.45 19.77 -14.32
N ARG A 264 4.22 20.76 -13.84
CA ARG A 264 3.99 21.46 -12.56
C ARG A 264 2.58 22.05 -12.44
N MET A 265 1.96 22.51 -13.53
CA MET A 265 0.58 23.04 -13.48
C MET A 265 -0.47 21.94 -13.24
N VAL A 266 -0.23 20.70 -13.69
CA VAL A 266 -1.14 19.57 -13.44
C VAL A 266 -0.85 18.95 -12.08
N ALA A 267 0.43 18.93 -11.67
CA ALA A 267 0.87 18.51 -10.35
C ALA A 267 0.39 19.45 -9.23
N ASP A 268 0.25 20.76 -9.49
CA ASP A 268 -0.26 21.73 -8.50
C ASP A 268 -1.69 21.41 -8.04
N GLY A 269 -2.47 20.75 -8.91
CA GLY A 269 -3.80 20.26 -8.55
C GLY A 269 -3.78 18.91 -7.84
N ALA A 270 -2.67 18.17 -7.79
CA ALA A 270 -2.59 16.80 -7.30
C ALA A 270 -2.35 16.74 -5.79
N VAL A 271 -3.06 15.85 -5.09
CA VAL A 271 -2.79 15.61 -3.65
C VAL A 271 -1.58 14.69 -3.52
N SER A 272 -0.51 15.15 -2.88
CA SER A 272 0.73 14.39 -2.65
C SER A 272 0.90 14.06 -1.17
N CYS A 273 1.73 13.07 -0.85
CA CYS A 273 2.20 12.89 0.52
C CYS A 273 3.25 13.97 0.83
N LYS A 274 3.32 14.39 2.09
CA LYS A 274 4.32 15.36 2.57
C LYS A 274 5.16 14.77 3.69
N LYS A 275 4.53 14.01 4.59
CA LYS A 275 5.21 13.38 5.72
C LYS A 275 4.76 11.95 5.91
N HIS A 276 5.73 11.09 6.22
CA HIS A 276 5.52 9.70 6.61
C HIS A 276 5.92 9.55 8.07
N TYR A 277 5.06 8.89 8.86
CA TYR A 277 5.31 8.64 10.28
C TYR A 277 5.57 7.17 10.53
N TRP A 278 6.76 6.86 11.01
CA TRP A 278 7.30 5.52 11.11
C TRP A 278 7.39 5.06 12.56
N LYS A 279 7.08 3.79 12.78
CA LYS A 279 7.27 3.14 14.07
C LYS A 279 7.67 1.69 13.92
N TRP A 280 8.35 1.17 14.93
CA TRP A 280 8.71 -0.24 15.02
C TRP A 280 7.61 -1.02 15.73
N VAL A 281 7.18 -2.14 15.13
CA VAL A 281 6.17 -3.05 15.72
C VAL A 281 6.71 -4.48 15.74
N ASP A 282 6.19 -5.30 16.66
CA ASP A 282 6.52 -6.72 16.67
C ASP A 282 6.00 -7.40 15.39
N ALA A 283 6.79 -8.30 14.79
CA ALA A 283 6.41 -8.98 13.55
C ALA A 283 5.08 -9.74 13.67
N ASP A 284 4.76 -10.26 14.85
CA ASP A 284 3.52 -10.99 15.13
C ASP A 284 2.27 -10.08 15.19
N SER A 285 2.45 -8.77 15.16
CA SER A 285 1.37 -7.78 15.18
C SER A 285 0.92 -7.30 13.79
N LEU A 286 1.54 -7.82 12.73
CA LEU A 286 1.30 -7.45 11.32
C LEU A 286 0.32 -8.36 10.59
#